data_AF-A0A7S1LN34-F1
#
_entry.id   AF-A0A7S1LN34-F1
#
_cell.length_a   1.000
_cell.length_b   1.000
_cell.length_c   1.000
_cell.angle_alpha   90.00
_cell.angle_beta   90.00
_cell.angle_gamma   90.00
#
_symmetry.space_group_name_H-M   'P 1'
#
loop_
_entity.id
_entity.type
_entity.pdbx_description
1 polymer ?
#
loop_
_entity_poly.entity_id
_entity_poly.type
_entity_poly.pdbx_seq_one_letter_code
_entity_poly.pdbx_strand_id
1 'polypeptide(L)'
;SARMRIMGARAARRVRSGGLPVVVNIGVNTLKKEVDLYRSLFAPLSEHRFVFVEPNTMVLEKLKSQIAELGVDPNSSNVQIVNAAVCTETGDHMKLYSVNKSIQEVLPEHIYEKMVEMTSLDKERIKKSFDRWLIFAPVSMEQTLAYVEELPVRCLSPADLLAEVGLSPDAVDFYSSDAEGYDAQLARMFLELDGFRPAVVQFEWAWHHDHNETKIGLISSVVQTLHARGYNVAKDTDEVVAVASTFS
;
A
#
# COMPACT_ATOMS: atom_id res chain seq x y z
N SER A 1 10.09 8.17 17.54
CA SER A 1 8.62 8.20 17.55
C SER A 1 8.08 6.97 18.27
N ALA A 2 6.82 6.98 18.70
CA ALA A 2 6.17 5.80 19.32
C ALA A 2 6.19 4.58 18.39
N ARG A 3 5.99 4.82 17.08
CA ARG A 3 6.10 3.82 15.99
C ARG A 3 7.44 3.08 16.02
N MET A 4 8.57 3.82 16.02
CA MET A 4 9.92 3.22 16.09
C MET A 4 10.12 2.35 17.33
N ARG A 5 9.71 2.85 18.51
CA ARG A 5 9.87 2.11 19.77
C ARG A 5 9.10 0.80 19.76
N ILE A 6 7.85 0.83 19.29
CA ILE A 6 6.96 -0.33 19.28
C ILE A 6 7.39 -1.33 18.21
N MET A 7 7.77 -0.87 17.02
CA MET A 7 8.33 -1.74 15.99
C MET A 7 9.65 -2.39 16.43
N GLY A 8 10.56 -1.64 17.04
CA GLY A 8 11.83 -2.18 17.54
C GLY A 8 11.62 -3.26 18.60
N ALA A 9 10.69 -3.05 19.54
CA ALA A 9 10.36 -4.05 20.57
C ALA A 9 9.68 -5.30 19.98
N ARG A 10 8.77 -5.15 19.00
CA ARG A 10 8.13 -6.26 18.28
C ARG A 10 9.18 -7.07 17.50
N ALA A 11 10.02 -6.38 16.76
CA ALA A 11 11.08 -6.97 15.97
C ALA A 11 12.07 -7.77 16.83
N ALA A 12 12.54 -7.18 17.93
CA ALA A 12 13.43 -7.86 18.85
C ALA A 12 12.79 -9.14 19.45
N ARG A 13 11.46 -9.14 19.67
CA ARG A 13 10.75 -10.34 20.11
C ARG A 13 10.72 -11.42 19.03
N ARG A 14 10.42 -11.06 17.78
CA ARG A 14 10.44 -12.00 16.64
C ARG A 14 11.79 -12.68 16.50
N VAL A 15 12.86 -11.88 16.50
CA VAL A 15 14.24 -12.39 16.38
C VAL A 15 14.57 -13.36 17.52
N ARG A 16 14.20 -13.05 18.77
CA ARG A 16 14.39 -13.98 19.91
C ARG A 16 13.61 -15.29 19.76
N SER A 17 12.50 -15.28 19.03
CA SER A 17 11.70 -16.46 18.72
C SER A 17 12.13 -17.16 17.42
N GLY A 18 13.23 -16.74 16.80
CA GLY A 18 13.74 -17.32 15.55
C GLY A 18 13.00 -16.88 14.29
N GLY A 19 12.16 -15.84 14.36
CA GLY A 19 11.45 -15.27 13.23
C GLY A 19 12.01 -13.90 12.80
N LEU A 20 11.58 -13.44 11.63
CA LEU A 20 11.90 -12.10 11.13
C LEU A 20 10.72 -11.15 11.33
N PRO A 21 10.98 -9.85 11.58
CA PRO A 21 9.96 -8.81 11.48
C PRO A 21 9.40 -8.77 10.05
N VAL A 22 8.07 -8.80 9.90
CA VAL A 22 7.41 -8.84 8.59
C VAL A 22 6.67 -7.54 8.30
N VAL A 23 6.91 -6.99 7.11
CA VAL A 23 6.26 -5.79 6.58
C VAL A 23 5.44 -6.19 5.35
N VAL A 24 4.16 -5.84 5.34
CA VAL A 24 3.27 -5.98 4.19
C VAL A 24 2.83 -4.59 3.74
N ASN A 25 3.12 -4.21 2.49
CA ASN A 25 2.70 -2.95 1.89
C ASN A 25 1.88 -3.21 0.62
N ILE A 26 0.63 -2.73 0.60
CA ILE A 26 -0.32 -2.91 -0.50
C ILE A 26 -0.45 -1.62 -1.30
N GLY A 27 -0.31 -1.69 -2.63
CA GLY A 27 -0.36 -0.50 -3.49
C GLY A 27 0.89 0.37 -3.37
N VAL A 28 2.04 -0.25 -3.10
CA VAL A 28 3.28 0.48 -2.80
C VAL A 28 3.78 1.34 -3.97
N ASN A 29 3.30 1.08 -5.18
CA ASN A 29 3.67 1.81 -6.37
C ASN A 29 5.18 1.74 -6.61
N THR A 30 5.87 2.88 -6.57
CA THR A 30 7.33 2.94 -6.68
C THR A 30 8.06 2.93 -5.35
N LEU A 31 7.39 2.93 -4.19
CA LEU A 31 7.97 3.10 -2.84
C LEU A 31 8.61 4.47 -2.56
N LYS A 32 8.59 5.39 -3.53
CA LYS A 32 9.32 6.67 -3.46
C LYS A 32 8.94 7.52 -2.24
N LYS A 33 7.68 7.47 -1.78
CA LYS A 33 7.21 8.26 -0.63
C LYS A 33 7.64 7.63 0.71
N GLU A 34 7.78 6.31 0.76
CA GLU A 34 7.99 5.55 1.98
C GLU A 34 9.45 5.18 2.24
N VAL A 35 10.35 5.36 1.26
CA VAL A 35 11.77 4.96 1.37
C VAL A 35 12.42 5.47 2.65
N ASP A 36 12.28 6.76 2.97
CA ASP A 36 12.92 7.35 4.16
C ASP A 36 12.30 6.84 5.46
N LEU A 37 10.98 6.65 5.47
CA LEU A 37 10.27 6.06 6.59
C LEU A 37 10.78 4.63 6.83
N TYR A 38 10.82 3.80 5.79
CA TYR A 38 11.20 2.40 5.89
C TYR A 38 12.67 2.28 6.31
N ARG A 39 13.55 3.08 5.72
CA ARG A 39 14.95 3.16 6.14
C ARG A 39 15.05 3.51 7.63
N SER A 40 14.31 4.51 8.11
CA SER A 40 14.36 4.91 9.53
C SER A 40 13.83 3.82 10.49
N LEU A 41 12.79 3.08 10.09
CA LEU A 41 12.15 2.06 10.91
C LEU A 41 12.94 0.75 10.95
N PHE A 42 13.52 0.36 9.81
CA PHE A 42 14.08 -0.98 9.60
C PHE A 42 15.60 -1.00 9.54
N ALA A 43 16.30 0.11 9.32
CA ALA A 43 17.77 0.16 9.42
C ALA A 43 18.33 -0.30 10.78
N PRO A 44 17.67 -0.05 11.93
CA PRO A 44 18.13 -0.59 13.21
C PRO A 44 17.95 -2.12 13.35
N LEU A 45 17.24 -2.77 12.43
CA LEU A 45 16.98 -4.21 12.45
C LEU A 45 17.97 -4.90 11.52
N SER A 46 18.70 -5.89 12.04
CA SER A 46 19.69 -6.63 11.25
C SER A 46 19.07 -7.42 10.09
N GLU A 47 17.83 -7.88 10.26
CA GLU A 47 17.10 -8.67 9.28
C GLU A 47 15.59 -8.37 9.38
N HIS A 48 14.91 -8.44 8.25
CA HIS A 48 13.46 -8.23 8.11
C HIS A 48 12.99 -8.82 6.79
N ARG A 49 11.68 -9.05 6.69
CA ARG A 49 11.03 -9.55 5.49
C ARG A 49 10.04 -8.52 4.95
N PHE A 50 10.16 -8.20 3.67
CA PHE A 50 9.22 -7.32 2.96
C PHE A 50 8.34 -8.12 2.01
N VAL A 51 7.05 -7.79 2.03
CA VAL A 51 6.06 -8.18 1.03
C VAL A 51 5.47 -6.90 0.45
N PHE A 52 5.77 -6.65 -0.82
CA PHE A 52 5.24 -5.54 -1.59
C PHE A 52 4.20 -6.07 -2.56
N VAL A 53 3.04 -5.42 -2.62
CA VAL A 53 1.94 -5.83 -3.51
C VAL A 53 1.63 -4.67 -4.44
N GLU A 54 1.77 -4.90 -5.74
CA GLU A 54 1.63 -3.86 -6.77
C GLU A 54 1.07 -4.45 -8.07
N PRO A 55 -0.19 -4.14 -8.47
CA PRO A 55 -0.78 -4.67 -9.69
C PRO A 55 -0.22 -4.04 -10.97
N ASN A 56 0.29 -2.81 -10.93
CA ASN A 56 0.79 -2.10 -12.11
C ASN A 56 2.19 -2.58 -12.50
N THR A 57 2.27 -3.31 -13.61
CA THR A 57 3.54 -3.82 -14.12
C THR A 57 4.51 -2.72 -14.58
N MET A 58 4.01 -1.52 -14.90
CA MET A 58 4.83 -0.41 -15.40
C MET A 58 5.76 0.16 -14.32
N VAL A 59 5.46 -0.03 -13.03
CA VAL A 59 6.24 0.55 -11.93
C VAL A 59 7.16 -0.47 -11.24
N LEU A 60 7.06 -1.76 -11.56
CA LEU A 60 7.79 -2.83 -10.84
C LEU A 60 9.32 -2.70 -10.92
N GLU A 61 9.88 -2.29 -12.05
CA GLU A 61 11.33 -2.10 -12.17
C GLU A 61 11.82 -0.89 -11.35
N LYS A 62 11.02 0.18 -11.30
CA LYS A 62 11.30 1.35 -10.44
C LYS A 62 11.14 0.98 -8.96
N LEU A 63 10.13 0.19 -8.61
CA LEU A 63 9.96 -0.37 -7.27
C LEU A 63 11.19 -1.19 -6.83
N LYS A 64 11.69 -2.12 -7.66
CA LYS A 64 12.93 -2.87 -7.36
C LYS A 64 14.13 -1.94 -7.13
N SER A 65 14.25 -0.90 -7.95
CA SER A 65 15.33 0.09 -7.80
C SER A 65 15.22 0.84 -6.46
N GLN A 66 14.01 1.23 -6.05
CA GLN A 66 13.75 1.90 -4.77
C GLN A 66 13.92 0.97 -3.57
N ILE A 67 13.61 -0.33 -3.71
CA ILE A 67 13.94 -1.35 -2.70
C ILE A 67 15.46 -1.44 -2.50
N ALA A 68 16.25 -1.37 -3.58
CA ALA A 68 17.70 -1.33 -3.46
C ALA A 68 18.20 -0.08 -2.71
N GLU A 69 17.53 1.07 -2.83
CA GLU A 69 17.82 2.29 -2.06
C GLU A 69 17.52 2.15 -0.55
N LEU A 70 16.76 1.14 -0.14
CA LEU A 70 16.63 0.76 1.28
C LEU A 70 17.87 0.01 1.81
N GLY A 71 18.82 -0.36 0.95
CA GLY A 71 19.94 -1.22 1.30
C GLY A 71 19.58 -2.71 1.34
N VAL A 72 18.49 -3.11 0.67
CA VAL A 72 18.01 -4.49 0.60
C VAL A 72 18.10 -4.99 -0.83
N ASP A 73 18.60 -6.20 -1.04
CA ASP A 73 18.60 -6.82 -2.37
C ASP A 73 17.14 -7.19 -2.76
N PRO A 74 16.58 -6.58 -3.83
CA PRO A 74 15.22 -6.88 -4.27
C PRO A 74 15.03 -8.32 -4.76
N ASN A 75 16.13 -9.06 -5.01
CA ASN A 75 16.10 -10.47 -5.40
C ASN A 75 16.36 -11.44 -4.24
N SER A 76 16.58 -10.93 -3.02
CA SER A 76 16.75 -11.79 -1.86
C SER A 76 15.47 -12.52 -1.49
N SER A 77 15.58 -13.68 -0.82
CA SER A 77 14.42 -14.43 -0.32
C SER A 77 13.59 -13.66 0.73
N ASN A 78 14.15 -12.59 1.29
CA ASN A 78 13.50 -11.72 2.27
C ASN A 78 12.65 -10.63 1.62
N VAL A 79 12.67 -10.47 0.30
CA VAL A 79 11.83 -9.54 -0.44
C VAL A 79 10.93 -10.32 -1.39
N GLN A 80 9.63 -10.05 -1.32
CA GLN A 80 8.66 -10.60 -2.28
C GLN A 80 7.84 -9.46 -2.87
N ILE A 81 7.79 -9.42 -4.20
CA ILE A 81 6.96 -8.49 -4.96
C ILE A 81 5.84 -9.32 -5.58
N VAL A 82 4.62 -9.12 -5.10
CA VAL A 82 3.42 -9.79 -5.55
C VAL A 82 2.73 -8.89 -6.58
N ASN A 83 2.81 -9.25 -7.85
CA ASN A 83 2.10 -8.53 -8.90
C ASN A 83 0.62 -8.94 -8.93
N ALA A 84 -0.17 -8.34 -8.05
CA ALA A 84 -1.60 -8.56 -7.88
C ALA A 84 -2.27 -7.33 -7.29
N ALA A 85 -3.58 -7.20 -7.48
CA ALA A 85 -4.41 -6.36 -6.65
C ALA A 85 -4.89 -7.16 -5.42
N VAL A 86 -5.26 -6.47 -4.33
CA VAL A 86 -5.93 -7.08 -3.18
C VAL A 86 -7.41 -6.75 -3.23
N CYS A 87 -8.25 -7.79 -3.20
CA CYS A 87 -9.67 -7.71 -3.51
C CYS A 87 -10.46 -8.54 -2.49
N THR A 88 -11.79 -8.43 -2.47
CA THR A 88 -12.62 -9.20 -1.51
C THR A 88 -12.55 -10.70 -1.76
N GLU A 89 -12.38 -11.08 -3.02
CA GLU A 89 -12.28 -12.47 -3.47
C GLU A 89 -11.11 -12.61 -4.45
N THR A 90 -10.54 -13.82 -4.49
CA THR A 90 -9.44 -14.16 -5.41
C THR A 90 -9.99 -14.47 -6.80
N GLY A 91 -9.31 -13.99 -7.85
CA GLY A 91 -9.67 -14.28 -9.23
C GLY A 91 -8.96 -13.40 -10.25
N ASP A 92 -9.17 -13.67 -11.54
CA ASP A 92 -8.40 -13.07 -12.65
C ASP A 92 -9.20 -12.09 -13.52
N HIS A 93 -10.29 -11.54 -12.97
CA HIS A 93 -11.29 -10.79 -13.75
C HIS A 93 -11.33 -9.30 -13.45
N MET A 94 -10.43 -8.79 -12.62
CA MET A 94 -10.44 -7.38 -12.23
C MET A 94 -9.65 -6.53 -13.22
N LYS A 95 -10.13 -5.31 -13.38
CA LYS A 95 -9.57 -4.34 -14.32
C LYS A 95 -8.84 -3.27 -13.55
N LEU A 96 -7.54 -3.15 -13.80
CA LEU A 96 -6.76 -2.00 -13.39
C LEU A 96 -6.84 -0.97 -14.52
N TYR A 97 -7.31 0.22 -14.20
CA TYR A 97 -7.23 1.35 -15.10
C TYR A 97 -5.84 1.96 -14.96
N SER A 98 -5.19 2.25 -16.08
CA SER A 98 -3.87 2.90 -16.13
C SER A 98 -3.75 3.70 -17.42
N VAL A 99 -2.82 4.65 -17.48
CA VAL A 99 -2.41 5.22 -18.77
C VAL A 99 -1.50 4.23 -19.51
N ASN A 100 -1.65 4.17 -20.82
CA ASN A 100 -0.70 3.46 -21.68
C ASN A 100 0.57 4.31 -21.91
N LYS A 101 1.63 3.67 -22.42
CA LYS A 101 2.94 4.32 -22.64
C LYS A 101 2.91 5.49 -23.65
N SER A 102 1.97 5.50 -24.59
CA SER A 102 1.90 6.54 -25.63
C SER A 102 1.54 7.92 -25.08
N ILE A 103 1.00 8.02 -23.86
CA ILE A 103 0.74 9.32 -23.22
C ILE A 103 2.04 10.12 -22.97
N GLN A 104 3.20 9.46 -22.92
CA GLN A 104 4.52 10.11 -22.77
C GLN A 104 4.81 11.09 -23.92
N GLU A 105 4.22 10.88 -25.10
CA GLU A 105 4.42 11.75 -26.28
C GLU A 105 3.76 13.12 -26.13
N VAL A 106 2.76 13.22 -25.25
CA VAL A 106 1.92 14.44 -25.08
C VAL A 106 2.04 15.07 -23.70
N LEU A 107 2.72 14.40 -22.75
CA LEU A 107 2.92 14.89 -21.40
C LEU A 107 4.39 15.22 -21.12
N PRO A 108 4.66 16.28 -20.33
CA PRO A 108 5.96 16.46 -19.71
C PRO A 108 6.36 15.24 -18.88
N GLU A 109 7.64 14.86 -18.90
CA GLU A 109 8.16 13.65 -18.23
C GLU A 109 7.74 13.55 -16.76
N HIS A 110 7.86 14.63 -15.99
CA HIS A 110 7.49 14.64 -14.57
C HIS A 110 5.98 14.43 -14.31
N ILE A 111 5.11 14.80 -15.28
CA ILE A 111 3.67 14.53 -15.21
C ILE A 111 3.41 13.09 -15.64
N TYR A 112 4.06 12.63 -16.71
CA TYR A 112 3.98 11.25 -17.16
C TYR A 112 4.35 10.26 -16.04
N GLU A 113 5.47 10.48 -15.35
CA GLU A 113 5.88 9.65 -14.22
C GLU A 113 4.79 9.56 -13.15
N LYS A 114 4.13 10.69 -12.84
CA LYS A 114 3.05 10.75 -11.86
C LYS A 114 1.79 10.03 -12.32
N MET A 115 1.46 10.14 -13.60
CA MET A 115 0.27 9.51 -14.16
C MET A 115 0.40 8.00 -14.30
N VAL A 116 1.60 7.48 -14.59
CA VAL A 116 1.89 6.04 -14.57
C VAL A 116 1.75 5.47 -13.15
N GLU A 117 2.16 6.25 -12.15
CA GLU A 117 1.99 5.91 -10.73
C GLU A 117 0.51 5.87 -10.31
N MET A 118 -0.38 6.60 -10.98
CA MET A 118 -1.80 6.69 -10.62
C MET A 118 -2.63 5.63 -11.33
N THR A 119 -2.75 4.47 -10.69
CA THR A 119 -3.63 3.39 -11.14
C THR A 119 -4.74 3.12 -10.14
N SER A 120 -5.86 2.58 -10.60
CA SER A 120 -6.99 2.26 -9.71
C SER A 120 -7.87 1.18 -10.31
N LEU A 121 -8.56 0.44 -9.44
CA LEU A 121 -9.63 -0.47 -9.83
C LEU A 121 -10.96 0.27 -10.13
N ASP A 122 -11.01 1.58 -9.88
CA ASP A 122 -12.15 2.45 -10.17
C ASP A 122 -11.77 3.48 -11.25
N LYS A 123 -12.42 3.41 -12.41
CA LYS A 123 -12.17 4.33 -13.52
C LYS A 123 -12.48 5.79 -13.18
N GLU A 124 -13.53 6.03 -12.39
CA GLU A 124 -13.88 7.40 -11.98
C GLU A 124 -12.85 7.96 -10.99
N ARG A 125 -12.22 7.08 -10.20
CA ARG A 125 -11.13 7.45 -9.31
C ARG A 125 -9.90 7.95 -10.08
N ILE A 126 -9.52 7.25 -11.15
CA ILE A 126 -8.45 7.68 -12.06
C ILE A 126 -8.70 9.09 -12.60
N LYS A 127 -9.92 9.35 -13.09
CA LYS A 127 -10.29 10.66 -13.62
C LYS A 127 -10.06 11.77 -12.60
N LYS A 128 -10.44 11.55 -11.35
CA LYS A 128 -10.22 12.51 -10.25
C LYS A 128 -8.75 12.70 -9.93
N SER A 129 -7.98 11.62 -9.89
CA SER A 129 -6.53 11.70 -9.67
C SER A 129 -5.87 12.53 -10.79
N PHE A 130 -6.27 12.33 -12.04
CA PHE A 130 -5.72 13.09 -13.18
C PHE A 130 -6.10 14.56 -13.16
N ASP A 131 -7.32 14.92 -12.75
CA ASP A 131 -7.79 16.32 -12.76
C ASP A 131 -6.83 17.25 -12.00
N ARG A 132 -6.27 16.75 -10.89
CA ARG A 132 -5.28 17.47 -10.07
C ARG A 132 -3.96 17.75 -10.81
N TRP A 133 -3.55 16.88 -11.72
CA TRP A 133 -2.25 16.98 -12.41
C TRP A 133 -2.37 17.64 -13.78
N LEU A 134 -3.54 17.54 -14.42
CA LEU A 134 -3.78 18.13 -15.73
C LEU A 134 -3.77 19.67 -15.72
N ILE A 135 -3.91 20.31 -14.56
CA ILE A 135 -3.68 21.77 -14.44
C ILE A 135 -2.27 22.19 -14.85
N PHE A 136 -1.31 21.26 -14.85
CA PHE A 136 0.07 21.48 -15.25
C PHE A 136 0.40 20.91 -16.64
N ALA A 137 -0.55 20.27 -17.31
CA ALA A 137 -0.34 19.58 -18.58
C ALA A 137 -0.97 20.34 -19.76
N PRO A 138 -0.38 20.29 -20.97
CA PRO A 138 -0.93 20.91 -22.17
C PRO A 138 -2.02 20.05 -22.84
N VAL A 139 -2.75 19.23 -22.08
CA VAL A 139 -3.77 18.31 -22.59
C VAL A 139 -5.05 18.40 -21.76
N SER A 140 -6.18 18.21 -22.41
CA SER A 140 -7.49 18.15 -21.76
C SER A 140 -7.72 16.78 -21.10
N MET A 141 -8.63 16.73 -20.12
CA MET A 141 -9.09 15.47 -19.52
C MET A 141 -9.58 14.47 -20.58
N GLU A 142 -10.30 14.94 -21.59
CA GLU A 142 -10.78 14.07 -22.68
C GLU A 142 -9.63 13.43 -23.45
N GLN A 143 -8.63 14.21 -23.82
CA GLN A 143 -7.42 13.71 -24.49
C GLN A 143 -6.68 12.71 -23.58
N THR A 144 -6.54 13.02 -22.29
CA THR A 144 -5.90 12.13 -21.31
C THR A 144 -6.64 10.80 -21.17
N LEU A 145 -7.96 10.82 -21.06
CA LEU A 145 -8.78 9.61 -20.92
C LEU A 145 -8.71 8.71 -22.16
N ALA A 146 -8.38 9.24 -23.33
CA ALA A 146 -8.14 8.43 -24.53
C ALA A 146 -6.88 7.54 -24.42
N TYR A 147 -5.96 7.84 -23.50
CA TYR A 147 -4.81 7.02 -23.20
C TYR A 147 -5.04 6.05 -22.02
N VAL A 148 -6.21 6.07 -21.38
CA VAL A 148 -6.54 5.12 -20.32
C VAL A 148 -6.89 3.78 -20.93
N GLU A 149 -6.16 2.75 -20.52
CA GLU A 149 -6.41 1.36 -20.88
C GLU A 149 -6.94 0.56 -19.69
N GLU A 150 -7.56 -0.58 -20.00
CA GLU A 150 -8.00 -1.57 -19.02
C GLU A 150 -7.02 -2.74 -19.02
N LEU A 151 -6.26 -2.87 -17.96
CA LEU A 151 -5.31 -3.96 -17.78
C LEU A 151 -5.97 -5.07 -16.96
N PRO A 152 -6.08 -6.30 -17.47
CA PRO A 152 -6.52 -7.41 -16.64
C PRO A 152 -5.46 -7.67 -15.56
N VAL A 153 -5.88 -7.69 -14.30
CA VAL A 153 -5.00 -7.98 -13.17
C VAL A 153 -5.60 -9.09 -12.32
N ARG A 154 -4.72 -9.96 -11.82
CA ARG A 154 -5.13 -10.94 -10.81
C ARG A 154 -5.41 -10.24 -9.50
N CYS A 155 -6.39 -10.76 -8.78
CA CYS A 155 -6.81 -10.33 -7.47
C CYS A 155 -6.57 -11.44 -6.46
N LEU A 156 -6.10 -11.07 -5.28
CA LEU A 156 -5.99 -11.95 -4.14
C LEU A 156 -6.84 -11.42 -2.99
N SER A 157 -7.57 -12.31 -2.31
CA SER A 157 -8.08 -12.01 -0.98
C SER A 157 -6.90 -11.79 0.00
N PRO A 158 -7.08 -11.07 1.12
CA PRO A 158 -6.02 -10.94 2.12
C PRO A 158 -5.50 -12.29 2.64
N ALA A 159 -6.40 -13.27 2.82
CA ALA A 159 -6.02 -14.61 3.25
C ALA A 159 -5.15 -15.32 2.20
N ASP A 160 -5.57 -15.27 0.93
CA ASP A 160 -4.84 -15.91 -0.17
C ASP A 160 -3.52 -15.21 -0.47
N LEU A 161 -3.46 -13.88 -0.34
CA LEU A 161 -2.22 -13.11 -0.43
C LEU A 161 -1.22 -13.58 0.62
N LEU A 162 -1.62 -13.66 1.89
CA LEU A 162 -0.73 -14.12 2.96
C LEU A 162 -0.31 -15.58 2.75
N ALA A 163 -1.22 -16.44 2.31
CA ALA A 163 -0.91 -17.83 1.98
C ALA A 163 0.08 -17.96 0.81
N GLU A 164 -0.07 -17.16 -0.25
CA GLU A 164 0.83 -17.13 -1.41
C GLU A 164 2.27 -16.79 -1.00
N VAL A 165 2.43 -15.86 -0.06
CA VAL A 165 3.73 -15.51 0.51
C VAL A 165 4.08 -16.36 1.74
N GLY A 166 3.38 -17.45 2.04
CA GLY A 166 3.70 -18.32 3.17
C GLY A 166 3.76 -17.60 4.53
N LEU A 167 2.82 -16.69 4.76
CA LEU A 167 2.63 -15.98 6.02
C LEU A 167 1.27 -16.36 6.64
N SER A 168 1.24 -16.41 7.97
CA SER A 168 -0.01 -16.37 8.73
C SER A 168 -0.36 -14.91 9.07
N PRO A 169 -1.65 -14.59 9.33
CA PRO A 169 -2.05 -13.23 9.69
C PRO A 169 -1.33 -12.67 10.93
N ASP A 170 -1.03 -13.52 11.91
CA ASP A 170 -0.32 -13.14 13.12
C ASP A 170 1.18 -12.89 12.90
N ALA A 171 1.75 -13.28 11.75
CA ALA A 171 3.16 -13.04 11.42
C ALA A 171 3.44 -11.60 10.99
N VAL A 172 2.44 -10.86 10.52
CA VAL A 172 2.60 -9.48 10.04
C VAL A 172 2.86 -8.55 11.23
N ASP A 173 3.94 -7.76 11.18
CA ASP A 173 4.31 -6.81 12.23
C ASP A 173 4.08 -5.35 11.82
N PHE A 174 4.17 -5.04 10.53
CA PHE A 174 3.83 -3.74 9.96
C PHE A 174 2.93 -3.93 8.74
N TYR A 175 1.78 -3.28 8.74
CA TYR A 175 0.87 -3.24 7.60
C TYR A 175 0.73 -1.81 7.09
N SER A 176 0.85 -1.63 5.77
CA SER A 176 0.59 -0.37 5.07
C SER A 176 -0.30 -0.60 3.85
N SER A 177 -1.12 0.38 3.51
CA SER A 177 -1.73 0.48 2.18
C SER A 177 -1.70 1.90 1.61
N ASP A 178 -1.43 2.01 0.31
CA ASP A 178 -1.64 3.17 -0.57
C ASP A 178 -2.29 2.69 -1.88
N ALA A 179 -3.55 2.25 -1.81
CA ALA A 179 -4.28 1.67 -2.92
C ALA A 179 -5.21 2.67 -3.61
N GLU A 180 -4.80 3.94 -3.64
CA GLU A 180 -5.45 5.03 -4.36
C GLU A 180 -6.96 5.14 -4.09
N GLY A 181 -7.36 4.99 -2.81
CA GLY A 181 -8.74 5.18 -2.36
C GLY A 181 -9.51 3.91 -2.02
N TYR A 182 -8.80 2.77 -1.88
CA TYR A 182 -9.31 1.50 -1.33
C TYR A 182 -8.73 1.18 0.06
N ASP A 183 -7.93 2.08 0.62
CA ASP A 183 -7.08 1.88 1.79
C ASP A 183 -7.83 1.46 3.05
N ALA A 184 -8.89 2.20 3.40
CA ALA A 184 -9.74 1.84 4.54
C ALA A 184 -10.46 0.50 4.33
N GLN A 185 -10.83 0.14 3.09
CA GLN A 185 -11.47 -1.14 2.79
C GLN A 185 -10.47 -2.28 2.97
N LEU A 186 -9.25 -2.13 2.45
CA LEU A 186 -8.17 -3.10 2.62
C LEU A 186 -7.82 -3.30 4.09
N ALA A 187 -7.63 -2.20 4.84
CA ALA A 187 -7.36 -2.26 6.27
C ALA A 187 -8.47 -3.03 7.02
N ARG A 188 -9.75 -2.80 6.68
CA ARG A 188 -10.87 -3.56 7.26
C ARG A 188 -10.75 -5.06 6.94
N MET A 189 -10.53 -5.41 5.68
CA MET A 189 -10.47 -6.82 5.25
C MET A 189 -9.32 -7.58 5.94
N PHE A 190 -8.16 -6.94 6.13
CA PHE A 190 -7.07 -7.54 6.90
C PHE A 190 -7.39 -7.65 8.38
N LEU A 191 -8.04 -6.66 8.98
CA LEU A 191 -8.47 -6.73 10.37
C LEU A 191 -9.50 -7.85 10.60
N GLU A 192 -10.28 -8.24 9.60
CA GLU A 192 -11.22 -9.37 9.69
C GLU A 192 -10.51 -10.74 9.75
N LEU A 193 -9.22 -10.83 9.42
CA LEU A 193 -8.46 -12.07 9.53
C LEU A 193 -8.14 -12.40 11.00
N ASP A 194 -8.43 -13.65 11.39
CA ASP A 194 -8.08 -14.16 12.71
C ASP A 194 -6.57 -14.12 12.95
N GLY A 195 -6.17 -13.56 14.08
CA GLY A 195 -4.77 -13.39 14.45
C GLY A 195 -4.08 -12.15 13.87
N PHE A 196 -4.70 -11.44 12.91
CA PHE A 196 -4.10 -10.23 12.32
C PHE A 196 -4.03 -9.09 13.35
N ARG A 197 -2.82 -8.91 13.89
CA ARG A 197 -2.51 -7.94 14.96
C ARG A 197 -1.09 -7.37 14.77
N PRO A 198 -0.82 -6.64 13.67
CA PRO A 198 0.47 -6.02 13.47
C PRO A 198 0.72 -4.95 14.55
N ALA A 199 1.98 -4.66 14.82
CA ALA A 199 2.35 -3.62 15.78
C ALA A 199 2.02 -2.21 15.24
N VAL A 200 1.99 -2.05 13.92
CA VAL A 200 1.60 -0.82 13.21
C VAL A 200 0.66 -1.14 12.06
N VAL A 201 -0.43 -0.37 11.96
CA VAL A 201 -1.32 -0.30 10.79
C VAL A 201 -1.26 1.13 10.27
N GLN A 202 -0.98 1.29 8.98
CA GLN A 202 -0.95 2.57 8.29
C GLN A 202 -1.81 2.46 7.03
N PHE A 203 -2.64 3.46 6.75
CA PHE A 203 -3.42 3.50 5.52
C PHE A 203 -3.83 4.93 5.19
N GLU A 204 -3.98 5.24 3.91
CA GLU A 204 -4.32 6.60 3.47
C GLU A 204 -5.77 6.97 3.84
N TRP A 205 -6.01 8.21 4.30
CA TRP A 205 -7.36 8.75 4.53
C TRP A 205 -7.68 9.90 3.57
N ALA A 206 -6.71 10.77 3.25
CA ALA A 206 -6.94 12.07 2.60
C ALA A 206 -7.73 11.99 1.28
N TRP A 207 -7.63 10.88 0.57
CA TRP A 207 -8.23 10.74 -0.74
C TRP A 207 -9.60 10.04 -0.75
N HIS A 208 -10.09 9.71 0.43
CA HIS A 208 -11.44 9.21 0.62
C HIS A 208 -12.47 10.34 0.83
N HIS A 209 -12.03 11.60 0.95
CA HIS A 209 -12.84 12.75 1.37
C HIS A 209 -13.47 13.57 0.23
N ASP A 210 -13.89 12.94 -0.87
CA ASP A 210 -14.82 13.58 -1.83
C ASP A 210 -16.22 13.81 -1.22
N HIS A 211 -16.31 14.15 0.07
CA HIS A 211 -17.51 14.27 0.89
C HIS A 211 -18.41 13.03 0.79
N ASN A 212 -17.83 11.87 0.48
CA ASN A 212 -18.56 10.62 0.39
C ASN A 212 -18.77 10.06 1.80
N GLU A 213 -19.98 10.26 2.33
CA GLU A 213 -20.37 9.82 3.68
C GLU A 213 -20.09 8.33 3.92
N THR A 214 -20.27 7.49 2.91
CA THR A 214 -19.97 6.05 2.99
C THR A 214 -18.49 5.80 3.24
N LYS A 215 -17.59 6.53 2.56
CA LYS A 215 -16.14 6.40 2.76
C LYS A 215 -15.70 6.91 4.14
N ILE A 216 -16.29 8.02 4.59
CA ILE A 216 -16.05 8.54 5.95
C ILE A 216 -16.51 7.54 7.01
N GLY A 217 -17.69 6.94 6.81
CA GLY A 217 -18.23 5.89 7.69
C GLY A 217 -17.32 4.67 7.75
N LEU A 218 -16.76 4.24 6.60
CA LEU A 218 -15.80 3.15 6.53
C LEU A 218 -14.51 3.47 7.32
N ILE A 219 -13.91 4.63 7.11
CA ILE A 219 -12.72 5.06 7.86
C ILE A 219 -13.02 5.07 9.36
N SER A 220 -14.15 5.68 9.77
CA SER A 220 -14.56 5.72 11.17
C SER A 220 -14.71 4.31 11.76
N SER A 221 -15.31 3.37 11.02
CA SER A 221 -15.46 1.98 11.46
C SER A 221 -14.11 1.27 11.63
N VAL A 222 -13.15 1.49 10.72
CA VAL A 222 -11.79 0.94 10.84
C VAL A 222 -11.07 1.52 12.05
N VAL A 223 -11.13 2.84 12.25
CA VAL A 223 -10.53 3.52 13.42
C VAL A 223 -11.14 3.01 14.73
N GLN A 224 -12.46 2.84 14.80
CA GLN A 224 -13.13 2.27 15.97
C GLN A 224 -12.68 0.83 16.24
N THR A 225 -12.56 0.01 15.20
CA THR A 225 -12.05 -1.36 15.29
C THR A 225 -10.62 -1.39 15.84
N LEU A 226 -9.74 -0.53 15.33
CA LEU A 226 -8.36 -0.40 15.80
C LEU A 226 -8.32 0.03 17.27
N HIS A 227 -9.11 1.03 17.67
CA HIS A 227 -9.19 1.46 19.07
C HIS A 227 -9.70 0.34 19.98
N ALA A 228 -10.75 -0.39 19.59
CA ALA A 228 -11.28 -1.53 20.33
C ALA A 228 -10.25 -2.67 20.49
N ARG A 229 -9.30 -2.79 19.56
CA ARG A 229 -8.18 -3.73 19.61
C ARG A 229 -6.96 -3.20 20.37
N GLY A 230 -7.06 -2.03 21.01
CA GLY A 230 -6.02 -1.46 21.85
C GLY A 230 -4.93 -0.70 21.07
N TYR A 231 -5.22 -0.19 19.88
CA TYR A 231 -4.30 0.68 19.15
C TYR A 231 -4.51 2.15 19.54
N ASN A 232 -3.40 2.89 19.67
CA ASN A 232 -3.41 4.34 19.66
C ASN A 232 -3.45 4.80 18.20
N VAL A 233 -4.57 5.43 17.81
CA VAL A 233 -4.79 5.89 16.44
C VAL A 233 -4.55 7.40 16.37
N ALA A 234 -3.76 7.83 15.40
CA ALA A 234 -3.49 9.23 15.10
C ALA A 234 -3.62 9.48 13.60
N LYS A 235 -3.94 10.71 13.24
CA LYS A 235 -3.77 11.21 11.89
C LYS A 235 -2.32 11.70 11.74
N ASP A 236 -1.66 11.31 10.67
CA ASP A 236 -0.34 11.80 10.27
C ASP A 236 -0.42 12.21 8.81
N THR A 237 -0.38 13.53 8.54
CA THR A 237 -0.59 14.10 7.19
C THR A 237 -1.81 13.51 6.46
N ASP A 238 -1.58 12.70 5.44
CA ASP A 238 -2.56 12.07 4.56
C ASP A 238 -2.89 10.62 4.97
N GLU A 239 -2.33 10.17 6.10
CA GLU A 239 -2.45 8.81 6.63
C GLU A 239 -3.18 8.74 7.98
N VAL A 240 -3.84 7.61 8.20
CA VAL A 240 -4.18 7.10 9.53
C VAL A 240 -3.07 6.17 9.96
N VAL A 241 -2.57 6.40 11.18
CA VAL A 241 -1.50 5.61 11.79
C VAL A 241 -2.00 5.07 13.11
N ALA A 242 -2.06 3.75 13.22
CA ALA A 242 -2.44 3.05 14.42
C ALA A 242 -1.27 2.24 14.97
N VAL A 243 -0.94 2.45 16.23
CA VAL A 243 0.20 1.79 16.91
C VAL A 243 -0.30 1.07 18.16
N ALA A 244 0.00 -0.22 18.30
CA ALA A 244 -0.48 -1.04 19.41
C ALA A 244 -0.05 -0.47 20.78
N SER A 245 -0.96 -0.31 21.74
CA SER A 245 -0.68 0.34 23.03
C SER A 245 0.24 -0.47 23.95
N THR A 246 0.11 -1.79 23.92
CA THR A 246 0.90 -2.73 24.72
C THR A 246 1.02 -4.06 24.00
N PHE A 247 2.13 -4.77 24.20
CA PHE A 247 2.28 -6.13 23.69
C PHE A 247 1.59 -7.11 24.63
N SER A 248 0.41 -7.63 24.25
CA SER A 248 -0.01 -8.95 24.70
C SER A 248 0.77 -10.00 23.90
#